data_AF-A0A6I4HT11-F1
#
_entry.id   AF-A0A6I4HT11-F1
#
_cell.length_a   1.000
_cell.length_b   1.000
_cell.length_c   1.000
_cell.angle_alpha   90.00
_cell.angle_beta   90.00
_cell.angle_gamma   90.00
#
_symmetry.space_group_name_H-M   'P 1'
#
loop_
_entity.id
_entity.type
_entity.pdbx_description
1 polymer ?
#
loop_
_entity_poly.entity_id
_entity_poly.type
_entity_poly.pdbx_seq_one_letter_code
_entity_poly.pdbx_strand_id
1 'polypeptide(L)'
;SPNGIALTTPENIILQASQDIAESASGSINLSAQKNIIGHAQDKISLFAAQKGLRAYAAKGKLELQAQDDAIEAIAKKVIKLISTEEKIELTSPKEIVLTAGGSQLKINANGVFSTTGGKFESKAGQH
;
A
#
# COMPACT_ATOMS: atom_id res chain seq x y z
N SER A 1 16.80 30.23 -20.79
CA SER A 1 18.05 29.78 -20.15
C SER A 1 18.49 28.50 -20.83
N PRO A 2 19.67 28.41 -21.46
CA PRO A 2 20.06 27.17 -22.12
C PRO A 2 20.53 26.08 -21.15
N ASN A 3 20.90 26.43 -19.90
CA ASN A 3 21.65 25.52 -19.02
C ASN A 3 21.00 25.25 -17.64
N GLY A 4 19.89 25.91 -17.27
CA GLY A 4 19.17 25.62 -16.02
C GLY A 4 18.52 26.83 -15.34
N ILE A 5 17.70 26.57 -14.32
CA ILE A 5 17.06 27.56 -13.44
C ILE A 5 17.13 27.03 -12.00
N ALA A 6 17.47 27.90 -11.04
CA ALA A 6 17.42 27.61 -9.62
C ALA A 6 16.49 28.61 -8.91
N LEU A 7 15.59 28.12 -8.06
CA LEU A 7 14.69 28.93 -7.24
C LEU A 7 14.99 28.64 -5.77
N THR A 8 15.60 29.60 -5.06
CA THR A 8 16.06 29.41 -3.69
C THR A 8 15.78 30.66 -2.83
N THR A 9 15.54 30.45 -1.54
CA THR A 9 15.33 31.49 -0.52
C THR A 9 15.61 30.89 0.87
N PRO A 10 16.06 31.67 1.87
CA PRO A 10 16.12 31.21 3.25
C PRO A 10 14.74 31.05 3.90
N GLU A 11 13.70 31.67 3.32
CA GLU A 11 12.33 31.67 3.82
C GLU A 11 11.46 30.70 2.98
N ASN A 12 10.29 31.14 2.52
CA ASN A 12 9.28 30.29 1.91
C ASN A 12 9.19 30.47 0.38
N ILE A 13 8.89 29.37 -0.32
CA ILE A 13 8.43 29.38 -1.71
C ILE A 13 6.97 28.90 -1.69
N ILE A 14 6.07 29.67 -2.30
CA ILE A 14 4.66 29.31 -2.47
C ILE A 14 4.37 29.27 -3.96
N LEU A 15 3.92 28.11 -4.46
CA LEU A 15 3.50 27.90 -5.84
C LEU A 15 1.99 27.63 -5.85
N GLN A 16 1.21 28.50 -6.47
CA GLN A 16 -0.25 28.41 -6.50
C GLN A 16 -0.77 28.73 -7.91
N ALA A 17 -1.76 27.95 -8.36
CA ALA A 17 -2.52 28.19 -9.57
C ALA A 17 -4.02 28.00 -9.29
N SER A 18 -4.88 28.72 -10.00
CA SER A 18 -6.35 28.55 -9.91
C SER A 18 -6.86 27.33 -10.67
N GLN A 19 -6.03 26.75 -11.55
CA GLN A 19 -6.31 25.54 -12.31
C GLN A 19 -5.20 24.53 -12.01
N ASP A 20 -4.32 24.25 -12.97
CA ASP A 20 -3.36 23.17 -12.86
C ASP A 20 -1.91 23.65 -12.66
N ILE A 21 -1.13 22.84 -11.94
CA ILE A 21 0.33 22.87 -11.96
C ILE A 21 0.79 21.55 -12.57
N ALA A 22 1.57 21.62 -13.65
CA ALA A 22 2.14 20.45 -14.31
C ALA A 22 3.66 20.47 -14.18
N GLU A 23 4.22 19.40 -13.61
CA GLU A 23 5.66 19.19 -13.47
C GLU A 23 6.08 17.96 -14.28
N SER A 24 7.10 18.11 -15.13
CA SER A 24 7.60 17.02 -15.96
C SER A 24 9.11 17.17 -16.18
N ALA A 25 9.81 16.03 -16.28
CA ALA A 25 11.23 15.99 -16.58
C ALA A 25 11.54 14.76 -17.45
N SER A 26 12.44 14.91 -18.42
CA SER A 26 12.97 13.76 -19.18
C SER A 26 13.90 12.88 -18.34
N GLY A 27 14.54 13.47 -17.33
CA GLY A 27 15.36 12.79 -16.33
C GLY A 27 14.53 12.33 -15.13
N SER A 28 14.66 13.03 -14.00
CA SER A 28 13.92 12.71 -12.77
C SER A 28 13.38 13.97 -12.08
N ILE A 29 12.29 13.78 -11.34
CA ILE A 29 11.82 14.71 -10.31
C ILE A 29 12.23 14.13 -8.96
N ASN A 30 12.98 14.88 -8.16
CA ASN A 30 13.42 14.46 -6.84
C ASN A 30 12.78 15.38 -5.79
N LEU A 31 12.02 14.81 -4.87
CA LEU A 31 11.37 15.52 -3.77
C LEU A 31 12.03 15.11 -2.47
N SER A 32 12.50 16.07 -1.68
CA SER A 32 13.15 15.82 -0.39
C SER A 32 12.84 16.94 0.59
N ALA A 33 12.59 16.59 1.85
CA ALA A 33 12.38 17.53 2.93
C ALA A 33 13.03 17.02 4.22
N GLN A 34 13.52 17.92 5.07
CA GLN A 34 14.09 17.54 6.37
C GLN A 34 13.00 17.13 7.37
N LYS A 35 11.81 17.72 7.26
CA LYS A 35 10.67 17.44 8.13
C LYS A 35 9.69 16.51 7.42
N ASN A 36 8.84 17.06 6.56
CA ASN A 36 7.69 16.34 6.00
C ASN A 36 7.52 16.61 4.50
N ILE A 37 7.02 15.62 3.77
CA ILE A 37 6.36 15.79 2.48
C ILE A 37 4.89 15.44 2.71
N ILE A 38 3.98 16.37 2.43
CA ILE A 38 2.54 16.20 2.63
C ILE A 38 1.86 16.38 1.28
N GLY A 39 1.10 15.37 0.85
CA GLY A 39 0.28 15.41 -0.35
C GLY A 39 -1.19 15.20 0.00
N HIS A 40 -2.06 16.07 -0.51
CA HIS A 40 -3.50 15.99 -0.34
C HIS A 40 -4.17 16.40 -1.65
N ALA A 41 -5.25 15.72 -2.01
CA ALA A 41 -6.12 16.07 -3.12
C ALA A 41 -7.58 15.84 -2.71
N GLN A 42 -8.48 16.70 -3.17
CA GLN A 42 -9.91 16.55 -2.91
C GLN A 42 -10.50 15.33 -3.62
N ASP A 43 -10.06 15.05 -4.85
CA ASP A 43 -10.64 13.99 -5.68
C ASP A 43 -9.80 12.71 -5.67
N LYS A 44 -8.50 12.79 -6.03
CA LYS A 44 -7.66 11.60 -6.20
C LYS A 44 -6.17 11.89 -6.12
N ILE A 45 -5.42 10.93 -5.57
CA ILE A 45 -3.97 10.78 -5.76
C ILE A 45 -3.72 9.50 -6.56
N SER A 46 -2.88 9.55 -7.60
CA SER A 46 -2.52 8.39 -8.42
C SER A 46 -1.01 8.31 -8.63
N LEU A 47 -0.41 7.16 -8.31
CA LEU A 47 1.01 6.91 -8.43
C LEU A 47 1.24 5.70 -9.34
N PHE A 48 2.08 5.87 -10.36
CA PHE A 48 2.32 4.83 -11.36
C PHE A 48 3.80 4.76 -11.74
N ALA A 49 4.34 3.54 -11.82
CA ALA A 49 5.71 3.27 -12.25
C ALA A 49 5.72 2.18 -13.32
N ALA A 50 6.08 2.55 -14.56
CA ALA A 50 5.94 1.68 -15.72
C ALA A 50 6.98 0.53 -15.80
N GLN A 51 8.17 0.72 -15.23
CA GLN A 51 9.31 -0.18 -15.50
C GLN A 51 9.96 -0.74 -14.23
N LYS A 52 10.24 0.10 -13.23
CA LYS A 52 11.06 -0.27 -12.07
C LYS A 52 10.29 -0.41 -10.75
N GLY A 53 8.96 -0.32 -10.81
CA GLY A 53 8.06 -0.51 -9.67
C GLY A 53 7.98 0.67 -8.70
N LEU A 54 7.11 0.53 -7.69
CA LEU A 54 6.93 1.48 -6.60
C LEU A 54 7.57 0.93 -5.32
N ARG A 55 8.17 1.82 -4.52
CA ARG A 55 8.78 1.50 -3.23
C ARG A 55 8.32 2.52 -2.19
N ALA A 56 7.83 2.04 -1.06
CA ALA A 56 7.46 2.86 0.09
C ALA A 56 8.10 2.25 1.35
N TYR A 57 8.83 3.07 2.10
CA TYR A 57 9.57 2.62 3.28
C TYR A 57 9.41 3.63 4.41
N ALA A 58 9.22 3.13 5.63
CA ALA A 58 9.38 3.88 6.86
C ALA A 58 10.59 3.29 7.60
N ALA A 59 11.67 4.07 7.76
CA ALA A 59 12.86 3.60 8.50
C ALA A 59 12.59 3.50 10.01
N LYS A 60 11.71 4.36 10.52
CA LYS A 60 11.17 4.36 11.87
C LYS A 60 9.70 4.78 11.80
N GLY A 61 8.91 4.34 12.77
CA GLY A 61 7.47 4.61 12.80
C GLY A 61 6.66 3.70 11.88
N LYS A 62 5.33 3.91 11.89
CA LYS A 62 4.35 3.07 11.19
C LYS A 62 4.23 3.46 9.72
N LEU A 63 4.15 2.47 8.82
CA LEU A 63 3.52 2.64 7.51
C LEU A 63 2.02 2.37 7.66
N GLU A 64 1.19 3.34 7.30
CA GLU A 64 -0.26 3.27 7.46
C GLU A 64 -0.97 3.42 6.12
N LEU A 65 -1.89 2.49 5.83
CA LEU A 65 -2.74 2.48 4.65
C LEU A 65 -4.18 2.29 5.13
N GLN A 66 -5.06 3.22 4.76
CA GLN A 66 -6.47 3.20 5.15
C GLN A 66 -7.35 3.64 3.99
N ALA A 67 -8.48 2.97 3.82
CA ALA A 67 -9.62 3.44 3.03
C ALA A 67 -10.81 3.54 4.00
N GLN A 68 -11.20 4.77 4.35
CA GLN A 68 -12.13 5.00 5.46
C GLN A 68 -13.59 4.70 5.12
N ASP A 69 -13.94 4.83 3.84
CA ASP A 69 -15.31 4.60 3.32
C ASP A 69 -15.32 3.68 2.09
N ASP A 70 -14.19 3.03 1.78
CA ASP A 70 -14.06 2.18 0.61
C ASP A 70 -13.06 1.04 0.85
N ALA A 71 -12.79 0.22 -0.16
CA ALA A 71 -11.93 -0.94 -0.09
C ALA A 71 -10.44 -0.61 -0.25
N ILE A 72 -9.59 -1.49 0.31
CA ILE A 72 -8.18 -1.61 -0.05
C ILE A 72 -8.04 -2.84 -0.96
N GLU A 73 -7.59 -2.62 -2.20
CA GLU A 73 -7.24 -3.70 -3.13
C GLU A 73 -5.72 -3.86 -3.28
N ALA A 74 -5.22 -5.07 -2.97
CA ALA A 74 -3.82 -5.44 -3.18
C ALA A 74 -3.74 -6.59 -4.18
N ILE A 75 -3.39 -6.29 -5.44
CA ILE A 75 -3.38 -7.25 -6.54
C ILE A 75 -1.95 -7.39 -7.08
N ALA A 76 -1.46 -8.62 -7.21
CA ALA A 76 -0.16 -8.90 -7.80
C ALA A 76 -0.27 -10.08 -8.79
N LYS A 77 0.34 -9.94 -9.97
CA LYS A 77 0.41 -11.02 -10.97
C LYS A 77 1.21 -12.23 -10.49
N LYS A 78 2.17 -12.02 -9.59
CA LYS A 78 3.03 -13.08 -9.05
C LYS A 78 2.66 -13.38 -7.61
N VAL A 79 3.33 -12.75 -6.66
CA VAL A 79 3.26 -13.11 -5.24
C VAL A 79 2.94 -11.87 -4.42
N ILE A 80 2.05 -12.03 -3.44
CA ILE A 80 1.88 -11.11 -2.32
C ILE A 80 2.55 -11.74 -1.10
N LYS A 81 3.40 -10.98 -0.42
CA LYS A 81 4.03 -11.39 0.84
C LYS A 81 3.60 -10.45 1.95
N LEU A 82 2.98 -10.99 2.99
CA LEU A 82 2.74 -10.30 4.26
C LEU A 82 3.64 -10.97 5.29
N ILE A 83 4.61 -10.25 5.85
CA ILE A 83 5.64 -10.79 6.73
C ILE A 83 5.79 -9.85 7.92
N SER A 84 5.62 -10.39 9.12
CA SER A 84 6.11 -9.79 10.37
C SER A 84 7.37 -10.51 10.79
N THR A 85 8.45 -9.78 11.10
CA THR A 85 9.76 -10.38 11.43
C THR A 85 9.94 -10.64 12.92
N GLU A 86 9.18 -9.95 13.76
CA GLU A 86 9.35 -9.97 15.22
C GLU A 86 8.06 -10.28 15.97
N GLU A 87 6.90 -9.92 15.42
CA GLU A 87 5.61 -10.04 16.12
C GLU A 87 4.58 -10.83 15.30
N LYS A 88 3.35 -10.32 15.15
CA LYS A 88 2.21 -11.02 14.54
C LYS A 88 1.77 -10.38 13.22
N ILE A 89 1.01 -11.16 12.44
CA ILE A 89 0.15 -10.67 11.37
C ILE A 89 -1.28 -10.78 11.89
N GLU A 90 -2.04 -9.69 11.82
CA GLU A 90 -3.43 -9.63 12.31
C GLU A 90 -4.37 -9.34 11.14
N LEU A 91 -5.40 -10.19 11.00
CA LEU A 91 -6.47 -10.07 10.03
C LEU A 91 -7.78 -10.09 10.82
N THR A 92 -8.49 -8.96 10.81
CA THR A 92 -9.72 -8.79 11.59
C THR A 92 -10.81 -8.29 10.66
N SER A 93 -11.99 -8.89 10.76
CA SER A 93 -13.17 -8.47 10.01
C SER A 93 -14.40 -8.61 10.91
N PRO A 94 -15.28 -7.59 10.97
CA PRO A 94 -16.52 -7.69 11.72
C PRO A 94 -17.54 -8.63 11.06
N LYS A 95 -17.36 -8.95 9.77
CA LYS A 95 -18.29 -9.77 9.00
C LYS A 95 -17.70 -11.15 8.71
N GLU A 96 -16.60 -11.18 7.97
CA GLU A 96 -16.03 -12.42 7.45
C GLU A 96 -14.59 -12.26 6.99
N ILE A 97 -13.80 -13.33 7.12
CA ILE A 97 -12.50 -13.52 6.48
C ILE A 97 -12.60 -14.75 5.57
N VAL A 98 -12.19 -14.61 4.31
CA VAL A 98 -12.16 -15.70 3.32
C VAL A 98 -10.76 -15.83 2.74
N LEU A 99 -10.16 -17.01 2.88
CA LEU A 99 -8.90 -17.38 2.23
C LEU A 99 -9.19 -18.48 1.21
N THR A 100 -8.96 -18.19 -0.06
CA THR A 100 -9.23 -19.14 -1.16
C THR A 100 -7.95 -19.46 -1.92
N ALA A 101 -7.69 -20.74 -2.17
CA ALA A 101 -6.52 -21.20 -2.91
C ALA A 101 -6.81 -22.52 -3.64
N GLY A 102 -6.59 -22.55 -4.96
CA GLY A 102 -6.66 -23.80 -5.75
C GLY A 102 -7.98 -24.57 -5.62
N GLY A 103 -9.12 -23.88 -5.49
CA GLY A 103 -10.43 -24.49 -5.26
C GLY A 103 -10.72 -24.91 -3.81
N SER A 104 -9.78 -24.70 -2.89
CA SER A 104 -9.99 -24.84 -1.44
C SER A 104 -10.28 -23.48 -0.80
N GLN A 105 -10.99 -23.48 0.32
CA GLN A 105 -11.36 -22.28 1.06
C GLN A 105 -11.31 -22.51 2.57
N LEU A 106 -10.81 -21.51 3.28
CA LEU A 106 -11.04 -21.30 4.72
C LEU A 106 -11.90 -20.04 4.90
N LYS A 107 -13.01 -20.17 5.61
CA LYS A 107 -13.94 -19.08 5.89
C LYS A 107 -14.18 -18.95 7.39
N ILE A 108 -14.05 -17.74 7.92
CA ILE A 108 -14.22 -17.42 9.34
C ILE A 108 -15.27 -16.30 9.45
N ASN A 109 -16.36 -16.56 10.15
CA ASN A 109 -17.44 -15.59 10.36
C ASN A 109 -18.21 -15.88 11.67
N ALA A 110 -19.32 -15.17 11.90
CA ALA A 110 -20.15 -15.31 13.10
C ALA A 110 -20.71 -16.74 13.33
N ASN A 111 -20.79 -17.57 12.29
CA ASN A 111 -21.27 -18.96 12.39
C ASN A 111 -20.15 -19.97 12.68
N GLY A 112 -18.88 -19.53 12.75
CA GLY A 112 -17.73 -20.37 13.09
C GLY A 112 -16.64 -20.40 12.02
N VAL A 113 -15.88 -21.50 11.99
CA VAL A 113 -14.75 -21.73 11.08
C VAL A 113 -15.09 -22.88 10.12
N PHE A 114 -15.05 -22.61 8.82
CA PHE A 114 -15.46 -23.53 7.77
C PHE A 114 -14.30 -23.81 6.81
N SER A 115 -13.97 -25.08 6.64
CA SER A 115 -13.00 -25.56 5.65
C SER A 115 -13.73 -26.29 4.52
N THR A 116 -13.59 -25.80 3.29
CA THR A 116 -14.16 -26.44 2.09
C THR A 116 -13.05 -26.82 1.14
N THR A 117 -12.98 -28.08 0.72
CA THR A 117 -12.00 -28.54 -0.28
C THR A 117 -12.54 -29.73 -1.05
N GLY A 118 -12.28 -29.78 -2.36
CA GLY A 118 -12.49 -30.98 -3.17
C GLY A 118 -11.34 -31.99 -3.07
N GLY A 119 -10.23 -31.62 -2.42
CA GLY A 119 -9.06 -32.46 -2.21
C GLY A 119 -9.00 -33.08 -0.81
N LYS A 120 -7.82 -33.57 -0.43
CA LYS A 120 -7.57 -34.12 0.91
C LYS A 120 -7.53 -32.98 1.93
N PHE A 121 -8.40 -33.06 2.95
CA PHE A 121 -8.24 -32.31 4.19
C PHE A 121 -7.45 -33.18 5.18
N GLU A 122 -6.27 -32.73 5.59
CA GLU A 122 -5.43 -33.44 6.57
C GLU A 122 -5.22 -32.55 7.79
N SER A 123 -5.63 -33.04 8.97
CA SER A 123 -5.33 -32.42 10.26
C SER A 123 -4.45 -33.38 11.06
N LYS A 124 -3.30 -32.89 11.52
CA LYS A 124 -2.38 -33.64 12.37
C LYS A 124 -2.36 -33.00 13.74
N ALA A 125 -2.70 -33.76 14.77
CA ALA A 125 -2.37 -33.41 16.15
C ALA A 125 -0.97 -33.96 16.46
N GLY A 126 -0.10 -33.18 17.12
CA GLY A 126 1.12 -33.73 17.74
C GLY A 126 0.76 -34.67 18.90
N GLN A 127 1.69 -35.54 19.31
CA GLN A 127 1.52 -36.43 20.47
C GLN A 127 0.96 -35.64 21.68
N HIS A 128 -0.11 -36.16 22.26
CA HIS A 128 -0.66 -35.69 23.53
C HIS A 128 0.37 -35.80 24.66
#